data_AF-A0A3L7NI26-F1
#
_entry.id   AF-A0A3L7NI26-F1
#
_cell.length_a   1.000
_cell.length_b   1.000
_cell.length_c   1.000
_cell.angle_alpha   90.00
_cell.angle_beta   90.00
_cell.angle_gamma   90.00
#
_symmetry.space_group_name_H-M   'P 1'
#
loop_
_entity.id
_entity.type
_entity.pdbx_description
1 polymer ?
#
loop_
_entity_poly.entity_id
_entity_poly.type
_entity_poly.pdbx_seq_one_letter_code
_entity_poly.pdbx_strand_id
1 'polypeptide(L)' 'MERIAAGRRLRFPNDGSTFQNRENRLPRRPPGYYREWVVPTPKEPGPGPQRLITGQEGEVWYTHDHYRSFRRLPGEIHIR' A
#
# COMPACT_ATOMS: atom_id res chain seq x y z
N MET A 1 -3.86 -9.56 4.80
CA MET A 1 -4.77 -8.41 4.80
C MET A 1 -5.24 -8.01 6.20
N GLU A 2 -5.47 -8.96 7.10
CA GLU A 2 -5.95 -8.70 8.47
C GLU A 2 -5.18 -7.60 9.23
N ARG A 3 -3.84 -7.62 9.22
CA ARG A 3 -3.05 -6.56 9.88
C ARG A 3 -3.37 -5.16 9.33
N ILE A 4 -3.55 -5.05 8.01
CA ILE A 4 -3.78 -3.78 7.32
C ILE A 4 -5.20 -3.30 7.63
N ALA A 5 -6.19 -4.20 7.58
CA ALA A 5 -7.57 -3.91 7.96
C ALA A 5 -7.68 -3.44 9.43
N ALA A 6 -6.83 -3.96 10.31
CA ALA A 6 -6.72 -3.53 11.70
C ALA A 6 -5.80 -2.31 11.92
N GLY A 7 -5.29 -1.68 10.85
CA GLY A 7 -4.39 -0.52 10.94
C GLY A 7 -3.01 -0.80 11.56
N ARG A 8 -2.63 -2.08 11.71
CA ARG A 8 -1.40 -2.50 12.39
C ARG A 8 -0.19 -2.38 11.48
N ARG A 9 0.77 -1.54 11.90
CA ARG A 9 2.01 -1.24 11.18
C ARG A 9 3.12 -2.25 11.53
N LEU A 10 3.95 -2.59 10.54
CA LEU A 10 5.26 -3.17 10.71
C LEU A 10 6.25 -2.08 11.14
N ARG A 11 7.39 -2.50 11.69
CA ARG A 11 8.49 -1.59 12.08
C ARG A 11 9.31 -1.12 10.87
N PHE A 12 8.64 -0.58 9.87
CA PHE A 12 9.25 0.12 8.73
C PHE A 12 8.68 1.54 8.65
N PRO A 13 9.51 2.56 8.39
CA PRO A 13 9.07 3.96 8.45
C PRO A 13 7.82 4.25 7.61
N ASN A 14 7.75 3.67 6.41
CA ASN A 14 6.68 3.93 5.45
C ASN A 14 5.48 2.97 5.59
N ASP A 15 5.56 1.90 6.39
CA ASP A 15 4.41 1.01 6.52
C ASP A 15 3.26 1.77 7.21
N GLY A 16 2.12 1.90 6.55
CA GLY A 16 0.96 2.68 6.99
C GLY A 16 1.03 4.19 6.73
N SER A 17 2.07 4.71 6.07
CA SER A 17 2.17 6.14 5.74
C SER A 17 1.36 6.52 4.51
N THR A 18 1.14 7.82 4.32
CA THR A 18 0.48 8.35 3.12
C THR A 18 1.29 8.05 1.86
N PHE A 19 0.65 7.41 0.88
CA PHE A 19 1.18 7.28 -0.47
C PHE A 19 0.71 8.48 -1.31
N GLN A 20 1.66 9.29 -1.77
CA GLN A 20 1.34 10.57 -2.41
C GLN A 20 0.92 10.46 -3.88
N ASN A 21 1.10 9.29 -4.52
CA ASN A 21 0.78 9.09 -5.95
C ASN A 21 1.37 10.18 -6.88
N ARG A 22 2.60 10.65 -6.61
CA ARG A 22 3.22 11.79 -7.32
C ARG A 22 3.36 11.55 -8.83
N GLU A 23 3.65 10.31 -9.21
CA GLU A 23 3.78 9.88 -10.59
C GLU A 23 2.42 9.62 -11.28
N ASN A 24 1.30 9.81 -10.58
CA ASN A 24 -0.06 9.60 -11.08
C ASN A 24 -0.28 8.19 -11.70
N ARG A 25 0.33 7.16 -11.10
CA ARG A 25 0.20 5.76 -11.53
C ARG A 25 -1.12 5.13 -11.08
N LEU A 26 -1.70 5.65 -10.01
CA LEU A 26 -3.06 5.35 -9.55
C LEU A 26 -4.02 6.47 -9.95
N PRO A 27 -5.35 6.25 -9.95
CA PRO A 27 -6.33 7.31 -10.17
C PRO A 27 -6.10 8.53 -9.26
N ARG A 28 -6.26 9.74 -9.82
CA ARG A 28 -6.10 10.99 -9.07
C ARG A 28 -7.18 11.12 -7.99
N ARG A 29 -6.76 11.37 -6.76
CA ARG A 29 -7.60 11.53 -5.57
C ARG A 29 -7.01 12.63 -4.67
N PRO A 30 -7.78 13.20 -3.72
CA PRO A 30 -7.27 14.22 -2.80
C PRO A 30 -6.03 13.78 -2.00
N PRO A 31 -5.19 14.72 -1.51
CA PRO A 31 -4.07 14.38 -0.63
C PRO A 31 -4.51 13.55 0.58
N GLY A 32 -3.71 12.54 0.95
CA GLY A 32 -4.03 11.64 2.07
C GLY A 32 -5.01 10.51 1.74
N TYR A 33 -5.51 10.41 0.50
CA TYR A 33 -6.43 9.35 0.09
C TYR A 33 -5.80 7.95 0.15
N TYR A 34 -4.54 7.82 -0.27
CA TYR A 34 -3.87 6.52 -0.33
C TYR A 34 -2.91 6.33 0.86
N ARG A 35 -2.86 5.10 1.38
CA ARG A 35 -1.81 4.65 2.32
C ARG A 35 -1.02 3.51 1.72
N GLU A 36 0.28 3.45 2.00
CA GLU A 36 1.14 2.34 1.60
C GLU A 36 1.38 1.35 2.75
N TRP A 37 1.59 0.09 2.40
CA TRP A 37 1.83 -1.00 3.33
C TRP A 37 2.90 -1.93 2.77
N VAL A 38 3.93 -2.23 3.57
CA VAL A 38 4.99 -3.18 3.27
C VAL A 38 4.43 -4.60 3.18
N VAL A 39 4.75 -5.27 2.09
CA VAL A 39 4.57 -6.72 1.95
C VAL A 39 5.95 -7.36 2.14
N PRO A 40 6.19 -8.09 3.25
CA PRO A 40 7.48 -8.71 3.49
C PRO A 40 7.88 -9.64 2.34
N THR A 41 9.09 -9.45 1.83
CA THR A 41 9.66 -10.33 0.81
C THR A 41 10.56 -11.34 1.52
N PRO A 42 10.33 -12.66 1.39
CA PRO A 42 11.19 -13.65 2.01
C PRO A 42 12.65 -13.44 1.64
N LYS A 43 13.56 -13.57 2.62
CA LYS A 43 15.01 -13.41 2.48
C LYS A 43 15.51 -11.99 2.20
N GLU A 44 14.63 -11.00 2.09
CA GLU A 44 15.04 -9.60 2.03
C GLU A 44 15.30 -9.05 3.45
N PRO A 45 16.46 -8.43 3.71
CA PRO A 45 16.77 -7.87 5.02
C PRO A 45 16.00 -6.57 5.31
N GLY A 46 15.51 -5.90 4.25
CA GLY A 46 14.76 -4.66 4.32
C GLY A 46 13.26 -4.83 4.06
N PRO A 47 12.53 -3.73 3.81
CA PRO A 47 11.11 -3.79 3.45
C PRO A 47 10.85 -4.45 2.09
N GLY A 48 11.90 -4.71 1.29
CA GLY A 48 11.79 -5.20 -0.07
C GLY A 48 11.05 -4.22 -1.00
N PRO A 49 10.78 -4.61 -2.26
CA PRO A 49 10.12 -3.76 -3.24
C PRO A 49 8.59 -3.80 -3.16
N GLN A 50 8.03 -4.80 -2.49
CA GLN A 50 6.60 -5.10 -2.57
C GLN A 50 5.77 -4.22 -1.63
N ARG A 51 4.69 -3.64 -2.15
CA ARG A 51 3.74 -2.85 -1.36
C ARG A 51 2.30 -3.15 -1.73
N LEU A 52 1.41 -2.98 -0.76
CA LEU A 52 0.00 -2.74 -0.99
C LEU A 52 -0.30 -1.25 -0.80
N ILE A 53 -1.15 -0.69 -1.65
CA ILE A 53 -1.68 0.67 -1.50
C ILE A 53 -3.19 0.56 -1.29
N THR A 54 -3.68 1.09 -0.18
CA THR A 54 -5.11 1.13 0.15
C THR A 54 -5.67 2.52 -0.08
N GLY A 55 -6.82 2.63 -0.73
CA GLY A 55 -7.64 3.85 -0.81
C GLY A 55 -8.66 3.95 0.33
N GLN A 56 -9.19 5.16 0.56
CA GLN A 56 -10.21 5.39 1.60
C GLN A 56 -11.56 4.73 1.28
N GLU A 57 -11.90 4.54 0.00
CA GLU A 57 -13.10 3.81 -0.45
C GLU A 57 -12.82 2.29 -0.52
N GLY A 58 -11.74 1.83 0.08
CA GLY A 58 -11.41 0.42 0.21
C GLY A 58 -10.64 -0.17 -0.96
N GLU A 59 -10.29 0.58 -2.01
CA GLU A 59 -9.55 0.02 -3.14
C GLU A 59 -8.18 -0.49 -2.69
N VAL A 60 -7.74 -1.61 -3.29
CA VAL A 60 -6.42 -2.18 -3.01
C VAL A 60 -5.62 -2.34 -4.30
N TRP A 61 -4.42 -1.80 -4.28
CA TRP A 61 -3.44 -1.93 -5.35
C TRP A 61 -2.21 -2.65 -4.83
N TYR A 62 -1.61 -3.49 -5.66
CA TYR A 62 -0.36 -4.18 -5.37
C TYR A 62 0.73 -3.72 -6.34
N THR A 63 1.91 -3.45 -5.82
CA THR A 63 3.13 -3.26 -6.61
C THR A 63 4.17 -4.27 -6.14
N HIS A 64 4.81 -4.94 -7.09
CA HIS A 64 5.90 -5.88 -6.83
C HIS A 64 7.29 -5.24 -7.07
N ASP A 65 7.32 -4.08 -7.71
CA ASP A 65 8.50 -3.48 -8.34
C ASP A 65 8.79 -2.07 -7.82
N HIS A 66 8.34 -1.78 -6.59
CA HIS A 66 8.55 -0.52 -5.89
C HIS A 66 7.94 0.68 -6.63
N TYR A 67 6.62 0.64 -6.79
CA TYR A 67 5.75 1.68 -7.38
C TYR A 67 5.90 1.91 -8.89
N ARG A 68 6.72 1.11 -9.59
CA ARG A 68 6.89 1.22 -11.05
C ARG A 68 5.67 0.75 -11.82
N SER A 69 4.99 -0.29 -11.33
CA SER A 69 3.72 -0.77 -11.85
C SER A 69 2.76 -1.18 -10.73
N PHE A 70 1.47 -1.13 -11.03
CA PHE A 70 0.40 -1.49 -10.11
C PHE A 70 -0.58 -2.45 -10.74
N ARG A 71 -1.03 -3.42 -9.94
CA ARG A 71 -2.17 -4.28 -10.23
C ARG A 71 -3.26 -4.00 -9.23
N ARG A 72 -4.48 -3.71 -9.70
CA ARG A 72 -5.65 -3.69 -8.82
C ARG A 72 -5.95 -5.10 -8.35
N LEU A 73 -6.10 -5.28 -7.04
CA LEU A 73 -6.55 -6.54 -6.48
C LEU A 73 -8.09 -6.57 -6.45
N PRO A 74 -8.71 -7.74 -6.63
CA PRO A 74 -10.15 -7.88 -6.41
C PRO A 74 -10.48 -7.69 -4.92
N GLY A 75 -11.64 -7.08 -4.66
CA GLY A 75 -12.13 -6.82 -3.30
C GLY A 75 -11.71 -5.46 -2.73
N GLU A 76 -12.19 -5.19 -1.51
CA GLU A 76 -12.02 -3.92 -0.81
C GLU A 76 -11.60 -4.14 0.65
N ILE A 77 -10.85 -3.19 1.23
CA ILE A 77 -10.45 -3.21 2.64
C ILE A 77 -10.78 -1.88 3.30
N HIS A 78 -11.62 -1.92 4.32
CA HIS A 78 -11.86 -0.78 5.20
C HIS A 78 -10.93 -0.88 6.41
N ILE A 79 -10.07 0.12 6.57
CA ILE A 79 -9.16 0.19 7.72
C ILE A 79 -9.96 0.77 8.89
N ARG A 80 -9.98 0.03 10.00
CA ARG A 80 -10.63 0.47 11.25
C ARG A 80 -9.88 1.61 11.93
#